data_AF-A0A1V9G7R7-F1
#
_entry.id   AF-A0A1V9G7R7-F1
#
_cell.length_a   1.000
_cell.length_b   1.000
_cell.length_c   1.000
_cell.angle_alpha   90.00
_cell.angle_beta   90.00
_cell.angle_gamma   90.00
#
_symmetry.space_group_name_H-M   'P 1'
#
loop_
_entity.id
_entity.type
_entity.pdbx_description
1 polymer ?
#
loop_
_entity_poly.entity_id
_entity_poly.type
_entity_poly.pdbx_seq_one_letter_code
_entity_poly.pdbx_strand_id
1 'polypeptide(L)'
;MLMLNKASVATLCLLALVTFNTACKKDSTSNAPRKLKSYTEDVSALGVGHTVETFNITYDAQGRITSVVSTTKPGHKLVYNYINSDQFTFDRIEDDKVTLHSTYYINAEVSKIDSVYQYNIRKDTLSVKYLYNSDGQIIKEKEYLHSYLIPSPVWVNTVKYQYDLQGTLTKKSDDYYETSYRYDADYKNTVQLEPFYFPVQEQLPTHTYTQRFGTLITIVHTYTFDGDKRLISEKAVSSDGITTIRNYTYL
;
A
#
# COMPACT_ATOMS: atom_id res chain seq x y z
N MET A 1 45.86 65.63 39.78
CA MET A 1 44.71 64.99 39.12
C MET A 1 45.09 63.52 38.95
N LEU A 2 44.67 62.65 39.89
CA LEU A 2 43.64 61.61 39.67
C LEU A 2 43.86 60.86 38.33
N MET A 3 44.00 59.54 38.22
CA MET A 3 43.76 58.42 39.12
C MET A 3 44.40 57.15 38.51
N LEU A 4 44.86 56.25 39.39
CA LEU A 4 44.72 54.78 39.40
C LEU A 4 44.65 54.01 38.06
N ASN A 5 45.59 53.10 37.80
CA ASN A 5 45.62 51.68 38.24
C ASN A 5 44.55 50.77 37.60
N LYS A 6 45.05 49.72 36.91
CA LYS A 6 44.79 48.26 37.10
C LYS A 6 45.24 47.55 35.81
N ALA A 7 46.32 46.76 35.80
CA ALA A 7 46.43 45.37 36.26
C ALA A 7 45.40 44.44 35.56
N SER A 8 45.70 43.23 35.10
CA SER A 8 46.95 42.48 34.96
C SER A 8 46.67 41.29 34.04
N VAL A 9 47.76 40.76 33.51
CA VAL A 9 47.98 39.37 33.09
C VAL A 9 47.38 38.36 34.07
N ALA A 10 47.00 37.18 33.55
CA ALA A 10 47.09 35.84 34.16
C ALA A 10 45.77 35.07 34.33
N THR A 11 45.65 34.01 33.52
CA THR A 11 45.52 32.59 33.96
C THR A 11 44.26 32.17 34.73
N LEU A 12 43.56 31.15 34.20
CA LEU A 12 43.20 29.89 34.90
C LEU A 12 42.28 29.07 33.99
N CYS A 13 42.75 27.94 33.47
CA CYS A 13 42.47 26.59 33.99
C CYS A 13 41.04 26.08 33.74
N LEU A 14 40.94 25.23 32.72
CA LEU A 14 40.58 23.81 32.86
C LEU A 14 39.56 23.49 33.98
N LEU A 15 38.29 23.37 33.62
CA LEU A 15 37.44 22.33 34.19
C LEU A 15 36.44 21.86 33.14
N ALA A 16 36.53 20.56 32.84
CA ALA A 16 35.56 19.81 32.06
C ALA A 16 34.17 19.93 32.69
N LEU A 17 33.12 19.97 31.87
CA LEU A 17 31.90 19.22 32.14
C LEU A 17 31.04 19.13 30.86
N VAL A 18 31.13 17.96 30.23
CA VAL A 18 30.02 17.16 29.71
C VAL A 18 28.72 17.94 29.45
N THR A 19 28.43 18.27 28.21
CA THR A 19 27.05 18.29 27.71
C THR A 19 27.00 17.73 26.29
N PHE A 20 26.73 16.43 26.25
CA PHE A 20 25.98 15.74 25.20
C PHE A 20 26.32 16.10 23.75
N ASN A 21 27.32 15.39 23.21
CA ASN A 21 27.13 14.80 21.89
C ASN A 21 25.93 13.84 21.97
N THR A 22 24.71 14.38 21.96
CA THR A 22 23.61 13.66 21.32
C THR A 22 23.93 13.71 19.84
N ALA A 23 24.83 12.81 19.43
CA ALA A 23 24.56 12.07 18.22
C ALA A 23 23.17 11.45 18.45
N CYS A 24 22.13 12.22 18.11
CA CYS A 24 20.95 11.62 17.51
C CYS A 24 21.53 10.81 16.36
N LYS A 25 21.84 9.54 16.64
CA LYS A 25 21.56 8.50 15.66
C LYS A 25 20.11 8.79 15.30
N LYS A 26 19.91 9.55 14.22
CA LYS A 26 18.72 9.40 13.42
C LYS A 26 18.74 7.92 13.16
N ASP A 27 17.96 7.18 13.94
CA ASP A 27 17.78 5.77 13.71
C ASP A 27 17.50 5.69 12.22
N SER A 28 18.44 5.12 11.48
CA SER A 28 18.21 4.76 10.11
C SER A 28 17.30 3.54 10.17
N THR A 29 16.07 3.74 10.68
CA THR A 29 14.94 2.92 10.32
C THR A 29 14.79 3.17 8.84
N SER A 30 15.53 2.37 8.07
CA SER A 30 15.23 2.16 6.66
C SER A 30 13.76 1.73 6.65
N ASN A 31 12.88 2.68 6.33
CA ASN A 31 11.44 2.45 6.15
C ASN A 31 11.18 1.70 4.83
N ALA A 32 12.20 1.10 4.22
CA ALA A 32 12.00 0.20 3.10
C ALA A 32 11.10 -0.96 3.58
N PRO A 33 9.98 -1.24 2.88
CA PRO A 33 9.12 -2.36 3.21
C PRO A 33 9.98 -3.63 3.31
N ARG A 34 9.96 -4.27 4.49
CA ARG A 34 10.73 -5.49 4.68
C ARG A 34 10.05 -6.60 3.89
N LYS A 35 10.83 -7.38 3.15
CA LYS A 35 10.31 -8.46 2.30
C LYS A 35 9.56 -9.49 3.15
N LEU A 36 8.37 -9.85 2.71
CA LEU A 36 7.56 -10.89 3.30
C LEU A 36 8.00 -12.26 2.77
N LYS A 37 8.13 -13.23 3.66
CA LYS A 37 8.28 -14.64 3.28
C LYS A 37 6.94 -15.21 2.82
N SER A 38 5.89 -14.92 3.59
CA SER A 38 4.55 -15.45 3.40
C SER A 38 3.52 -14.60 4.13
N TYR A 39 2.25 -14.78 3.79
CA TYR A 39 1.13 -14.30 4.59
C TYR A 39 -0.02 -15.30 4.59
N THR A 40 -0.84 -15.25 5.63
CA THR A 40 -2.04 -16.08 5.77
C THR A 40 -3.27 -15.19 5.79
N GLU A 41 -4.28 -15.51 4.98
CA GLU A 41 -5.62 -14.92 5.05
C GLU A 41 -6.58 -15.91 5.70
N ASP A 42 -7.20 -15.50 6.80
CA ASP A 42 -8.28 -16.20 7.47
C ASP A 42 -9.56 -15.36 7.31
N VAL A 43 -10.53 -15.90 6.57
CA VAL A 43 -11.79 -15.22 6.27
C VAL A 43 -12.93 -16.03 6.86
N SER A 44 -13.75 -15.37 7.67
CA SER A 44 -15.00 -15.89 8.23
C SER A 44 -16.16 -15.02 7.77
N ALA A 45 -17.19 -15.63 7.18
CA ALA A 45 -18.39 -14.93 6.74
C ALA A 45 -19.65 -15.76 6.95
N LEU A 46 -20.75 -15.10 7.35
CA LEU A 46 -22.05 -15.74 7.51
C LEU A 46 -22.52 -16.31 6.15
N GLY A 47 -22.89 -17.58 6.13
CA GLY A 47 -23.38 -18.27 4.92
C GLY A 47 -22.32 -18.72 3.93
N VAL A 48 -21.08 -18.21 4.01
CA VAL A 48 -19.94 -18.65 3.17
C VAL A 48 -19.02 -19.62 3.92
N GLY A 49 -18.97 -19.52 5.26
CA GLY A 49 -18.17 -20.37 6.12
C GLY A 49 -16.84 -19.74 6.52
N HIS A 50 -15.87 -20.60 6.83
CA HIS A 50 -14.53 -20.24 7.27
C HIS A 50 -13.51 -20.78 6.28
N THR A 51 -12.58 -19.95 5.84
CA THR A 51 -11.50 -20.33 4.91
C THR A 51 -10.19 -19.75 5.40
N VAL A 52 -9.14 -20.58 5.42
CA VAL A 52 -7.78 -20.17 5.75
C VAL A 52 -6.85 -20.57 4.62
N GLU A 53 -6.12 -19.61 4.07
CA GLU A 53 -5.18 -19.83 2.98
C GLU A 53 -3.84 -19.15 3.29
N THR A 54 -2.74 -19.84 3.05
CA THR A 54 -1.39 -19.27 3.24
C THR A 54 -0.69 -19.16 1.90
N PHE A 55 -0.04 -18.03 1.66
CA PHE A 55 0.64 -17.70 0.42
C PHE A 55 2.12 -17.47 0.65
N ASN A 56 2.97 -18.09 -0.18
CA ASN A 56 4.39 -17.80 -0.25
C ASN A 56 4.64 -16.66 -1.24
N ILE A 57 5.60 -15.78 -0.92
CA ILE A 57 5.97 -14.65 -1.78
C ILE A 57 7.39 -14.84 -2.29
N THR A 58 7.60 -14.64 -3.60
CA THR A 58 8.92 -14.66 -4.22
C THR A 58 9.29 -13.29 -4.77
N TYR A 59 10.59 -13.03 -4.86
CA TYR A 59 11.14 -11.76 -5.34
C TYR A 59 12.21 -11.97 -6.41
N ASP A 60 12.43 -10.97 -7.24
CA ASP A 60 13.62 -10.88 -8.09
C ASP A 60 14.82 -10.27 -7.35
N ALA A 61 15.94 -10.12 -8.06
CA ALA A 61 17.17 -9.54 -7.54
C ALA A 61 17.03 -8.06 -7.14
N GLN A 62 16.09 -7.33 -7.76
CA GLN A 62 15.76 -5.94 -7.42
C GLN A 62 14.79 -5.84 -6.24
N GLY A 63 14.31 -6.96 -5.72
CA GLY A 63 13.38 -7.01 -4.61
C GLY A 63 11.93 -6.73 -4.98
N ARG A 64 11.58 -6.84 -6.26
CA ARG A 64 10.19 -6.79 -6.75
C ARG A 64 9.52 -8.14 -6.55
N ILE A 65 8.24 -8.14 -6.20
CA ILE A 65 7.45 -9.38 -6.08
C ILE A 65 7.31 -10.01 -7.47
N THR A 66 7.67 -11.27 -7.62
CA THR A 66 7.53 -12.03 -8.88
C THR A 66 6.39 -13.03 -8.82
N SER A 67 6.06 -13.55 -7.64
CA SER A 67 4.89 -14.40 -7.48
C SER A 67 4.35 -14.41 -6.05
N VAL A 68 3.06 -14.70 -5.95
CA VAL A 68 2.35 -15.01 -4.71
C VAL A 68 1.61 -16.32 -4.94
N VAL A 69 1.97 -17.38 -4.23
CA VAL A 69 1.49 -18.74 -4.52
C VAL A 69 0.84 -19.35 -3.29
N SER A 70 -0.39 -19.86 -3.45
CA SER A 70 -1.05 -20.61 -2.38
C SER A 70 -0.26 -21.87 -2.03
N THR A 71 -0.11 -22.12 -0.73
CA THR A 71 0.59 -23.29 -0.19
C THR A 71 -0.26 -24.55 -0.26
N THR A 72 -1.58 -24.43 -0.25
CA THR A 72 -2.50 -25.58 -0.28
C THR A 72 -3.02 -25.88 -1.68
N LYS A 73 -3.08 -24.86 -2.55
CA LYS A 73 -3.50 -24.94 -3.95
C LYS A 73 -2.48 -24.24 -4.84
N PRO A 74 -1.32 -24.86 -5.16
CA PRO A 74 -0.27 -24.21 -5.96
C PRO A 74 -0.70 -23.74 -7.36
N GLY A 75 -1.78 -24.32 -7.91
CA GLY A 75 -2.42 -23.84 -9.14
C GLY A 75 -3.14 -22.48 -8.99
N HIS A 76 -3.24 -21.96 -7.76
CA HIS A 76 -3.79 -20.64 -7.42
C HIS A 76 -2.61 -19.72 -7.10
N LYS A 77 -2.30 -18.81 -8.04
CA LYS A 77 -1.14 -17.93 -7.92
C LYS A 77 -1.32 -16.62 -8.66
N LEU A 78 -0.60 -15.63 -8.18
CA LEU A 78 -0.38 -14.35 -8.83
C LEU A 78 1.05 -14.35 -9.38
N VAL A 79 1.23 -13.97 -10.64
CA VAL A 79 2.56 -13.92 -11.28
C VAL A 79 2.79 -12.55 -11.87
N TYR A 80 3.96 -11.98 -11.60
CA TYR A 80 4.39 -10.69 -12.12
C TYR A 80 5.62 -10.89 -13.01
N ASN A 81 5.56 -10.39 -14.24
CA ASN A 81 6.68 -10.46 -15.18
C ASN A 81 7.08 -9.05 -15.65
N TYR A 82 8.28 -8.63 -15.27
CA TYR A 82 8.84 -7.32 -15.55
C TYR A 82 9.58 -7.32 -16.89
N ILE A 83 8.99 -6.70 -17.90
CA ILE A 83 9.49 -6.73 -19.28
C ILE A 83 10.67 -5.75 -19.42
N ASN A 84 10.48 -4.53 -18.91
CA ASN A 84 11.45 -3.44 -18.96
C ASN A 84 11.14 -2.44 -17.82
N SER A 85 11.71 -1.24 -17.86
CA SER A 85 11.52 -0.22 -16.83
C SER A 85 10.14 0.45 -16.87
N ASP A 86 9.48 0.42 -18.02
CA ASP A 86 8.21 1.10 -18.32
C ASP A 86 7.01 0.15 -18.40
N GLN A 87 7.22 -1.16 -18.27
CA GLN A 87 6.17 -2.14 -18.46
C GLN A 87 6.38 -3.43 -17.64
N PHE A 88 5.29 -3.94 -17.06
CA PHE A 88 5.21 -5.30 -16.53
C PHE A 88 3.83 -5.90 -16.77
N THR A 89 3.73 -7.22 -16.60
CA THR A 89 2.48 -7.97 -16.70
C THR A 89 2.15 -8.64 -15.38
N PHE A 90 0.86 -8.89 -15.18
CA PHE A 90 0.29 -9.60 -14.03
C PHE A 90 -0.68 -10.64 -14.55
N ASP A 91 -0.52 -11.87 -14.07
CA ASP A 91 -1.46 -12.95 -14.30
C ASP A 91 -2.06 -13.42 -12.98
N ARG A 92 -3.38 -13.47 -12.90
CA ARG A 92 -4.10 -14.27 -11.90
C ARG A 92 -4.35 -15.64 -12.51
N ILE A 93 -3.83 -16.67 -11.85
CA ILE A 93 -3.95 -18.06 -12.28
C ILE A 93 -4.77 -18.81 -11.25
N GLU A 94 -5.80 -19.52 -11.70
CA GLU A 94 -6.64 -20.39 -10.88
C GLU A 94 -6.74 -21.75 -11.59
N ASP A 95 -6.54 -22.82 -10.83
CA ASP A 95 -6.49 -24.20 -11.35
C ASP A 95 -5.62 -24.33 -12.62
N ASP A 96 -4.43 -23.70 -12.57
CA ASP A 96 -3.41 -23.66 -13.64
C ASP A 96 -3.87 -22.99 -14.95
N LYS A 97 -4.93 -22.16 -14.89
CA LYS A 97 -5.41 -21.36 -16.02
C LYS A 97 -5.34 -19.87 -15.69
N VAL A 98 -4.85 -19.07 -16.64
CA VAL A 98 -4.90 -17.60 -16.51
C VAL A 98 -6.36 -17.16 -16.56
N THR A 99 -6.87 -16.63 -15.45
CA THR A 99 -8.25 -16.11 -15.35
C THR A 99 -8.31 -14.60 -15.60
N LEU A 100 -7.21 -13.91 -15.33
CA LEU A 100 -7.02 -12.48 -15.56
C LEU A 100 -5.60 -12.21 -16.04
N HIS A 101 -5.47 -11.43 -17.09
CA HIS A 101 -4.18 -10.88 -17.54
C HIS A 101 -4.27 -9.37 -17.55
N SER A 102 -3.25 -8.72 -16.98
CA SER A 102 -3.11 -7.27 -16.99
C SER A 102 -1.71 -6.87 -17.45
N THR A 103 -1.65 -5.92 -18.37
CA THR A 103 -0.42 -5.21 -18.74
C THR A 103 -0.43 -3.85 -18.07
N TYR A 104 0.62 -3.55 -17.33
CA TYR A 104 0.82 -2.29 -16.63
C TYR A 104 1.88 -1.46 -17.34
N TYR A 105 1.58 -0.20 -17.58
CA TYR A 105 2.52 0.80 -18.11
C TYR A 105 2.91 1.76 -16.99
N ILE A 106 4.20 2.06 -16.88
CA ILE A 106 4.77 2.90 -15.82
C ILE A 106 5.12 4.26 -16.41
N ASN A 107 4.67 5.33 -15.76
CA ASN A 107 5.15 6.67 -16.05
C ASN A 107 6.55 6.81 -15.44
N ALA A 108 7.57 6.89 -16.31
CA ALA A 108 8.97 6.98 -15.90
C ALA A 108 9.30 8.25 -15.09
N GLU A 109 8.59 9.36 -15.30
CA GLU A 109 8.85 10.63 -14.60
C GLU A 109 8.50 10.54 -13.12
N VAL A 110 7.40 9.85 -12.78
CA VAL A 110 6.93 9.67 -11.40
C VAL A 110 7.22 8.27 -10.84
N SER A 111 7.71 7.35 -11.66
CA SER A 111 7.93 5.94 -11.32
C SER A 111 6.70 5.24 -10.72
N LYS A 112 5.51 5.58 -11.23
CA LYS A 112 4.20 5.03 -10.83
C LYS A 112 3.44 4.48 -12.03
N ILE A 113 2.45 3.65 -11.78
CA ILE A 113 1.59 3.11 -12.84
C ILE A 113 0.84 4.24 -13.53
N ASP A 114 1.02 4.35 -14.84
CA ASP A 114 0.30 5.29 -15.67
C ASP A 114 -1.07 4.73 -16.07
N SER A 115 -1.07 3.52 -16.61
CA SER A 115 -2.25 2.89 -17.17
C SER A 115 -2.17 1.36 -17.13
N VAL A 116 -3.33 0.74 -17.26
CA VAL A 116 -3.50 -0.71 -17.28
C VAL A 116 -4.35 -1.09 -18.46
N TYR A 117 -4.00 -2.19 -19.10
CA TYR A 117 -4.87 -2.89 -20.02
C TYR A 117 -5.09 -4.30 -19.50
N GLN A 118 -6.35 -4.67 -19.26
CA GLN A 118 -6.73 -5.92 -18.64
C GLN A 118 -7.71 -6.67 -19.54
N TYR A 119 -7.57 -7.99 -19.63
CA TYR A 119 -8.61 -8.86 -20.17
C TYR A 119 -8.78 -10.11 -19.31
N ASN A 120 -10.00 -10.63 -19.29
CA ASN A 120 -10.36 -11.84 -18.54
C ASN A 120 -10.77 -12.99 -19.49
N ILE A 121 -11.01 -14.17 -18.91
CA ILE A 121 -11.47 -15.36 -19.67
C ILE A 121 -12.84 -15.21 -20.34
N ARG A 122 -13.63 -14.21 -19.96
CA ARG A 122 -14.91 -13.86 -20.60
C ARG A 122 -14.72 -12.91 -21.80
N LYS A 123 -13.45 -12.55 -22.09
CA LYS A 123 -13.05 -11.57 -23.11
C LYS A 123 -13.50 -10.15 -22.80
N ASP A 124 -13.92 -9.88 -21.57
CA ASP A 124 -14.15 -8.51 -21.14
C ASP A 124 -12.80 -7.84 -21.03
N THR A 125 -12.70 -6.66 -21.64
CA THR A 125 -11.46 -5.89 -21.66
C THR A 125 -11.70 -4.55 -21.01
N LEU A 126 -10.84 -4.19 -20.06
CA LEU A 126 -10.86 -2.93 -19.35
C LEU A 126 -9.53 -2.22 -19.58
N SER A 127 -9.55 -0.91 -19.79
CA SER A 127 -8.34 -0.10 -19.62
C SER A 127 -8.55 0.96 -18.56
N VAL A 128 -7.50 1.21 -17.79
CA VAL A 128 -7.49 2.16 -16.68
C VAL A 128 -6.41 3.20 -16.92
N LYS A 129 -6.70 4.47 -16.62
CA LYS A 129 -5.71 5.56 -16.60
C LYS A 129 -5.71 6.22 -15.22
N TYR A 130 -4.52 6.33 -14.63
CA TYR A 130 -4.31 7.04 -13.37
C TYR A 130 -3.83 8.47 -13.61
N LEU A 131 -4.30 9.39 -12.77
CA LEU A 131 -3.94 10.80 -12.78
C LEU A 131 -3.46 11.18 -11.39
N TYR A 132 -2.34 11.89 -11.36
CA TYR A 132 -1.61 12.21 -10.14
C TYR A 132 -1.61 13.72 -9.86
N ASN A 133 -1.51 14.10 -8.59
CA ASN A 133 -1.15 15.48 -8.21
C ASN A 133 0.39 15.67 -8.23
N SER A 134 0.84 16.87 -7.86
CA SER A 134 2.26 17.22 -7.78
C SER A 134 3.04 16.39 -6.74
N ASP A 135 2.35 15.86 -5.73
CA ASP A 135 2.92 15.04 -4.67
C ASP A 135 2.99 13.55 -5.05
N GLY A 136 2.60 13.19 -6.28
CA GLY A 136 2.63 11.81 -6.77
C GLY A 136 1.50 10.93 -6.23
N GLN A 137 0.44 11.52 -5.67
CA GLN A 137 -0.73 10.81 -5.18
C GLN A 137 -1.79 10.68 -6.29
N ILE A 138 -2.46 9.52 -6.40
CA ILE A 138 -3.56 9.37 -7.35
C ILE A 138 -4.70 10.27 -6.91
N ILE A 139 -5.15 11.17 -7.78
CA ILE A 139 -6.35 12.00 -7.57
C ILE A 139 -7.55 11.50 -8.34
N LYS A 140 -7.32 10.75 -9.43
CA LYS A 140 -8.37 10.24 -10.30
C LYS A 140 -7.94 8.99 -11.05
N GLU A 141 -8.89 8.07 -11.19
CA GLU A 141 -8.82 6.90 -12.05
C GLU A 141 -9.94 6.99 -13.09
N LYS A 142 -9.63 6.69 -14.35
CA LYS A 142 -10.62 6.61 -15.43
C LYS A 142 -10.64 5.20 -15.98
N GLU A 143 -11.81 4.58 -15.94
CA GLU A 143 -12.03 3.23 -16.45
C GLU A 143 -12.76 3.27 -17.79
N TYR A 144 -12.29 2.47 -18.74
CA TYR A 144 -12.86 2.34 -20.06
C TYR A 144 -13.12 0.87 -20.38
N LEU A 145 -14.34 0.55 -20.80
CA LEU A 145 -14.71 -0.76 -21.28
C LEU A 145 -14.42 -0.85 -22.78
N HIS A 146 -13.74 -1.92 -23.17
CA HIS A 146 -13.52 -2.30 -24.56
C HIS A 146 -14.40 -3.50 -24.85
N SER A 147 -15.40 -3.31 -25.72
CA SER A 147 -16.32 -4.37 -26.14
C SER A 147 -16.13 -4.64 -27.62
N TYR A 148 -16.13 -5.90 -28.02
CA TYR A 148 -16.11 -6.27 -29.45
C TYR A 148 -17.37 -5.78 -30.19
N LEU A 149 -18.44 -5.45 -29.47
CA LEU A 149 -19.69 -4.94 -30.03
C LEU A 149 -19.70 -3.42 -30.27
N ILE A 150 -18.77 -2.69 -29.64
CA ILE A 150 -18.73 -1.22 -29.71
C ILE A 150 -17.35 -0.82 -30.26
N PRO A 151 -17.28 -0.12 -31.41
CA PRO A 151 -16.02 0.10 -32.12
C PRO A 151 -15.01 1.01 -31.38
N SER A 152 -15.44 1.68 -30.30
CA SER A 152 -14.61 2.59 -29.52
C SER A 152 -14.68 2.25 -28.03
N PRO A 153 -13.59 2.46 -27.27
CA PRO A 153 -13.61 2.32 -25.82
C PRO A 153 -14.67 3.24 -25.22
N VAL A 154 -15.52 2.69 -24.35
CA VAL A 154 -16.58 3.44 -23.68
C VAL A 154 -16.10 3.79 -22.29
N TRP A 155 -16.14 5.07 -21.95
CA TRP A 155 -15.90 5.51 -20.58
C TRP A 155 -17.03 5.00 -19.67
N VAL A 156 -16.68 4.27 -18.61
CA VAL A 156 -17.68 3.59 -17.75
C VAL A 156 -17.65 4.02 -16.30
N ASN A 157 -16.53 4.58 -15.82
CA ASN A 157 -16.42 5.00 -14.43
C ASN A 157 -15.32 6.06 -14.25
N THR A 158 -15.48 6.93 -13.25
CA THR A 158 -14.40 7.77 -12.74
C THR A 158 -14.33 7.63 -11.23
N VAL A 159 -13.21 7.11 -10.74
CA VAL A 159 -12.91 7.10 -9.32
C VAL A 159 -12.13 8.36 -8.96
N LYS A 160 -12.50 9.02 -7.87
CA LYS A 160 -11.83 10.21 -7.32
C LYS A 160 -11.26 9.87 -5.95
N TYR A 161 -10.12 10.46 -5.65
CA TYR A 161 -9.38 10.26 -4.42
C TYR A 161 -9.18 11.62 -3.75
N GLN A 162 -9.39 11.70 -2.45
CA GLN A 162 -9.22 12.92 -1.66
C GLN A 162 -8.30 12.66 -0.49
N TYR A 163 -7.43 13.63 -0.24
CA TYR A 163 -6.41 13.58 0.81
C TYR A 163 -6.63 14.75 1.77
N ASP A 164 -6.22 14.59 3.02
CA ASP A 164 -6.09 15.70 3.95
C ASP A 164 -4.85 16.56 3.67
N LEU A 165 -4.63 17.59 4.50
CA LEU A 165 -3.47 18.49 4.39
C LEU A 165 -2.13 17.79 4.66
N GLN A 166 -2.15 16.61 5.29
CA GLN A 166 -0.99 15.79 5.58
C GLN A 166 -0.71 14.77 4.46
N GLY A 167 -1.56 14.74 3.42
CA GLY A 167 -1.44 13.78 2.32
C GLY A 167 -1.97 12.39 2.64
N THR A 168 -2.77 12.23 3.69
CA THR A 168 -3.42 10.96 4.04
C THR A 168 -4.71 10.79 3.25
N LEU A 169 -4.93 9.62 2.64
CA LEU A 169 -6.16 9.36 1.89
C LEU A 169 -7.35 9.31 2.86
N THR A 170 -8.29 10.24 2.73
CA THR A 170 -9.49 10.31 3.57
C THR A 170 -10.73 9.81 2.85
N LYS A 171 -10.74 9.80 1.51
CA LYS A 171 -11.90 9.40 0.72
C LYS A 171 -11.54 8.86 -0.66
N LYS A 172 -12.27 7.83 -1.09
CA LYS A 172 -12.33 7.29 -2.46
C LYS A 172 -13.81 7.25 -2.87
N SER A 173 -14.16 7.77 -4.03
CA SER A 173 -15.57 7.77 -4.49
C SER A 173 -15.66 7.58 -5.99
N ASP A 174 -16.68 6.87 -6.45
CA ASP A 174 -17.03 6.78 -7.86
C ASP A 174 -18.53 7.03 -8.07
N ASP A 175 -19.07 6.64 -9.23
CA ASP A 175 -20.48 6.88 -9.56
C ASP A 175 -21.46 5.99 -8.75
N TYR A 176 -20.96 4.96 -8.08
CA TYR A 176 -21.77 3.94 -7.40
C TYR A 176 -21.55 3.86 -5.89
N TYR A 177 -20.33 4.13 -5.41
CA TYR A 177 -19.98 4.01 -4.01
C TYR A 177 -19.07 5.13 -3.54
N GLU A 178 -19.13 5.36 -2.24
CA GLU A 178 -18.23 6.25 -1.52
C GLU A 178 -17.59 5.49 -0.36
N THR A 179 -16.27 5.50 -0.29
CA THR A 179 -15.49 4.95 0.80
C THR A 179 -14.73 6.06 1.50
N SER A 180 -14.89 6.19 2.82
CA SER A 180 -14.08 7.10 3.66
C SER A 180 -13.27 6.35 4.70
N TYR A 181 -12.19 6.97 5.16
CA TYR A 181 -11.19 6.38 6.03
C TYR A 181 -10.99 7.25 7.27
N ARG A 182 -10.92 6.62 8.44
CA ARG A 182 -10.60 7.28 9.71
C ARG A 182 -9.33 6.70 10.31
N TYR A 183 -8.50 7.56 10.90
CA TYR A 183 -7.19 7.24 11.45
C TYR A 183 -7.11 7.72 12.89
N ASP A 184 -7.58 6.90 13.83
CA ASP A 184 -7.59 7.27 15.25
C ASP A 184 -6.21 7.09 15.94
N ALA A 185 -5.25 6.50 15.23
CA ALA A 185 -3.88 6.24 15.70
C ALA A 185 -2.89 6.29 14.52
N ASP A 186 -1.63 6.63 14.80
CA ASP A 186 -0.56 6.69 13.78
C ASP A 186 0.03 5.30 13.52
N TYR A 187 -0.78 4.43 12.91
CA TYR A 187 -0.34 3.12 12.46
C TYR A 187 0.29 3.20 11.08
N LYS A 188 1.58 2.87 10.98
CA LYS A 188 2.29 2.84 9.71
C LYS A 188 2.07 1.54 8.96
N ASN A 189 1.79 1.65 7.67
CA ASN A 189 1.80 0.50 6.78
C ASN A 189 3.24 0.11 6.46
N THR A 190 3.62 -1.11 6.83
CA THR A 190 4.96 -1.67 6.58
C THR A 190 4.91 -2.90 5.67
N VAL A 191 3.70 -3.26 5.22
CA VAL A 191 3.44 -4.41 4.36
C VAL A 191 3.31 -3.96 2.92
N GLN A 192 3.94 -4.72 2.03
CA GLN A 192 3.82 -4.54 0.59
C GLN A 192 3.48 -5.89 -0.04
N LEU A 193 2.25 -6.02 -0.54
CA LEU A 193 1.74 -7.22 -1.24
C LEU A 193 1.69 -7.04 -2.77
N GLU A 194 2.04 -5.86 -3.25
CA GLU A 194 2.03 -5.49 -4.68
C GLU A 194 3.39 -4.90 -5.09
N PRO A 195 3.73 -4.88 -6.39
CA PRO A 195 4.89 -4.16 -6.91
C PRO A 195 4.95 -2.69 -6.46
N PHE A 196 6.13 -2.09 -6.28
CA PHE A 196 6.26 -0.72 -5.73
C PHE A 196 5.79 0.42 -6.66
N TYR A 197 5.34 0.08 -7.87
CA TYR A 197 4.74 1.02 -8.81
C TYR A 197 3.32 1.43 -8.41
N PHE A 198 2.66 0.61 -7.58
CA PHE A 198 1.37 0.94 -6.98
C PHE A 198 1.57 1.94 -5.84
N PRO A 199 0.72 2.98 -5.73
CA PRO A 199 0.71 3.84 -4.55
C PRO A 199 0.27 3.06 -3.32
N VAL A 200 1.12 3.03 -2.31
CA VAL A 200 0.82 2.42 -1.02
C VAL A 200 0.42 3.52 -0.06
N GLN A 201 -0.68 3.31 0.68
CA GLN A 201 -1.02 4.20 1.78
C GLN A 201 0.00 4.02 2.91
N GLU A 202 0.67 5.10 3.30
CA GLU A 202 1.66 5.06 4.38
C GLU A 202 1.04 4.84 5.76
N GLN A 203 -0.23 5.23 5.93
CA GLN A 203 -0.98 5.07 7.17
C GLN A 203 -2.09 4.02 7.00
N LEU A 204 -2.34 3.27 8.07
CA LEU A 204 -3.37 2.26 8.14
C LEU A 204 -4.62 2.84 8.83
N PRO A 205 -5.81 2.78 8.19
CA PRO A 205 -7.03 3.31 8.78
C PRO A 205 -7.49 2.45 9.95
N THR A 206 -8.01 3.05 11.01
CA THR A 206 -8.71 2.31 12.08
C THR A 206 -10.14 1.95 11.66
N HIS A 207 -10.74 2.74 10.77
CA HIS A 207 -12.09 2.47 10.25
C HIS A 207 -12.18 2.76 8.75
N THR A 208 -12.99 1.94 8.08
CA THR A 208 -13.42 2.17 6.70
C THR A 208 -14.94 2.20 6.65
N TYR A 209 -15.50 3.20 5.97
CA TYR A 209 -16.94 3.40 5.82
C TYR A 209 -17.27 3.37 4.35
N THR A 210 -18.04 2.39 3.89
CA THR A 210 -18.50 2.29 2.50
C THR A 210 -19.99 2.52 2.42
N GLN A 211 -20.38 3.61 1.76
CA GLN A 211 -21.76 3.99 1.49
C GLN A 211 -22.11 3.57 0.05
N ARG A 212 -23.18 2.79 -0.11
CA ARG A 212 -23.74 2.42 -1.41
C ARG A 212 -25.26 2.32 -1.33
N PHE A 213 -25.96 3.04 -2.21
CA PHE A 213 -27.43 3.05 -2.27
C PHE A 213 -28.11 3.26 -0.90
N GLY A 214 -27.56 4.16 -0.08
CA GLY A 214 -28.08 4.47 1.26
C GLY A 214 -27.73 3.44 2.35
N THR A 215 -27.07 2.35 2.01
CA THR A 215 -26.53 1.38 2.98
C THR A 215 -25.10 1.74 3.33
N LEU A 216 -24.80 1.73 4.63
CA LEU A 216 -23.46 1.95 5.17
C LEU A 216 -22.90 0.63 5.70
N ILE A 217 -21.77 0.21 5.15
CA ILE A 217 -20.94 -0.87 5.71
C ILE A 217 -19.76 -0.23 6.44
N THR A 218 -19.56 -0.62 7.69
CA THR A 218 -18.43 -0.17 8.50
C THR A 218 -17.48 -1.33 8.75
N ILE A 219 -16.19 -1.10 8.53
CA ILE A 219 -15.12 -2.04 8.84
C ILE A 219 -14.25 -1.43 9.93
N VAL A 220 -14.07 -2.16 11.02
CA VAL A 220 -13.17 -1.80 12.13
C VAL A 220 -11.89 -2.60 11.99
N HIS A 221 -10.76 -1.90 12.01
CA HIS A 221 -9.44 -2.51 11.84
C HIS A 221 -8.65 -2.53 13.15
N THR A 222 -7.93 -3.61 13.40
CA THR A 222 -6.99 -3.76 14.51
C THR A 222 -5.67 -4.30 13.99
N TYR A 223 -4.57 -3.71 14.44
CA TYR A 223 -3.24 -4.02 13.94
C TYR A 223 -2.33 -4.47 15.08
N THR A 224 -1.48 -5.45 14.80
CA THR A 224 -0.43 -5.89 15.72
C THR A 224 0.92 -5.71 15.05
N PHE A 225 1.86 -5.15 15.81
CA PHE A 225 3.23 -4.90 15.37
C PHE A 225 4.22 -5.72 16.21
N ASP A 226 5.33 -6.11 15.62
CA ASP A 226 6.44 -6.72 16.37
C ASP A 226 7.37 -5.67 17.02
N GLY A 227 8.42 -6.15 17.70
CA GLY A 227 9.42 -5.28 18.34
C GLY A 227 10.18 -4.36 17.37
N ASP A 228 10.19 -4.69 16.08
CA ASP A 228 10.79 -3.89 15.00
C ASP A 228 9.78 -2.91 14.37
N LYS A 229 8.57 -2.79 14.96
CA LYS A 229 7.45 -1.99 14.45
C LYS A 229 6.95 -2.42 13.07
N ARG A 230 7.13 -3.69 12.71
CA ARG A 230 6.57 -4.26 11.47
C ARG A 230 5.17 -4.77 11.73
N LEU A 231 4.26 -4.55 10.79
CA LEU A 231 2.91 -5.06 10.84
C LEU A 231 2.97 -6.58 10.68
N ILE A 232 2.57 -7.32 11.72
CA ILE A 232 2.56 -8.80 11.72
C ILE A 232 1.15 -9.37 11.68
N SER A 233 0.14 -8.57 12.03
CA SER A 233 -1.26 -8.98 11.92
C SER A 233 -2.18 -7.80 11.67
N GLU A 234 -3.16 -7.99 10.81
CA GLU A 234 -4.28 -7.09 10.56
C GLU A 234 -5.57 -7.87 10.72
N LYS A 235 -6.50 -7.35 11.51
CA LYS A 235 -7.85 -7.87 11.65
C LYS A 235 -8.85 -6.80 11.23
N ALA A 236 -9.72 -7.13 10.29
CA ALA A 236 -10.81 -6.31 9.82
C ALA A 236 -12.15 -6.98 10.16
N VAL A 237 -13.03 -6.28 10.88
CA VAL A 237 -14.37 -6.75 11.23
C VAL A 237 -15.40 -5.83 10.60
N SER A 238 -16.16 -6.36 9.65
CA SER A 238 -17.22 -5.67 8.93
C SER A 238 -18.55 -5.77 9.67
N SER A 239 -19.38 -4.72 9.55
CA SER A 239 -20.71 -4.63 10.18
C SER A 239 -21.71 -5.68 9.68
N ASP A 240 -21.43 -6.30 8.52
CA ASP A 240 -22.20 -7.43 7.99
C ASP A 240 -21.74 -8.80 8.54
N GLY A 241 -20.79 -8.81 9.48
CA GLY A 241 -20.30 -10.01 10.16
C GLY A 241 -19.10 -10.67 9.48
N ILE A 242 -18.63 -10.14 8.33
CA ILE A 242 -17.40 -10.65 7.71
C ILE A 242 -16.20 -10.26 8.58
N THR A 243 -15.36 -11.24 8.89
CA THR A 243 -14.08 -11.02 9.57
C THR A 243 -12.95 -11.52 8.70
N THR A 244 -11.95 -10.68 8.48
CA THR A 244 -10.71 -11.04 7.79
C THR A 244 -9.55 -10.84 8.75
N ILE A 245 -8.69 -11.84 8.89
CA ILE A 245 -7.43 -11.75 9.62
C ILE A 245 -6.31 -12.07 8.65
N ARG A 246 -5.35 -11.16 8.53
CA ARG A 246 -4.12 -11.36 7.78
C ARG A 246 -2.95 -11.45 8.74
N ASN A 247 -2.14 -12.49 8.62
CA ASN A 247 -0.90 -12.63 9.38
C ASN A 247 0.29 -12.62 8.44
N TYR A 248 1.32 -11.87 8.79
CA TYR A 248 2.47 -11.60 7.94
C TYR A 248 3.74 -12.20 8.54
N THR A 249 4.49 -12.95 7.73
CA THR A 249 5.80 -13.49 8.10
C THR A 249 6.87 -12.86 7.22
N TYR A 250 7.90 -12.31 7.83
CA TYR A 250 9.01 -11.64 7.13
C TYR A 250 10.18 -12.58 6.86
N LEU A 251 11.02 -12.24 5.87
CA LEU A 251 12.33 -12.85 5.64
C LEU A 251 13.34 -12.48 6.75
#